data_AF-A0AAE3FXG2-F1
#
_entry.id   AF-A0AAE3FXG2-F1
#
_cell.length_a   1.000
_cell.length_b   1.000
_cell.length_c   1.000
_cell.angle_alpha   90.00
_cell.angle_beta   90.00
_cell.angle_gamma   90.00
#
_symmetry.space_group_name_H-M   'P 1'
#
loop_
_entity.id
_entity.type
_entity.pdbx_description
1 polymer ?
#
loop_
_entity_poly.entity_id
_entity_poly.type
_entity_poly.pdbx_seq_one_letter_code
_entity_poly.pdbx_strand_id
1 'polypeptide(L)'
;MSETTHSSDISVRHELLSRNSILDFAVLLAVPVVLFIIYHQPEELKRAYTFYYLEPEIVTAFSNHFIHITTAHIASNLIGYLLLASVSYVLCVLSGRRQFFYVCLITFIFVFPFVLSALNLALPRDAIGYGFSGINMALYGLLAMSLAIFVIEQINSDLQIRNAPILFFIAMGIVAFIAVPPSAVTLGTMALCVAISSYYIRSMISHTSVPTMRSVRWLLSQSPAIDVAAFSFALFVFYPFVAFPGVSQGGDAIINLYVHLLGFCLAFISAYVFEQLLHVD
;
A
#
# COMPACT_ATOMS: atom_id res chain seq x y z
N MET A 1 11.19 4.21 41.71
CA MET A 1 11.54 4.01 40.28
C MET A 1 10.30 3.53 39.55
N SER A 2 9.45 4.45 39.10
CA SER A 2 8.25 4.15 38.29
C SER A 2 7.89 5.37 37.42
N GLU A 3 8.72 5.69 36.43
CA GLU A 3 8.55 6.95 35.68
C GLU A 3 8.82 6.84 34.16
N THR A 4 8.98 5.64 33.61
CA THR A 4 9.35 5.48 32.18
C THR A 4 8.20 5.09 31.25
N THR A 5 7.03 4.69 31.76
CA THR A 5 5.88 4.32 30.92
C THR A 5 5.08 5.52 30.41
N HIS A 6 5.20 6.69 31.06
CA HIS A 6 4.47 7.88 30.64
C HIS A 6 5.13 8.64 29.48
N SER A 7 6.43 8.40 29.21
CA SER A 7 7.24 9.19 28.28
C SER A 7 6.98 8.86 26.79
N SER A 8 6.89 7.57 26.43
CA SER A 8 6.72 7.16 25.03
C SER A 8 5.33 7.47 24.45
N ASP A 9 4.30 7.33 25.28
CA ASP A 9 2.89 7.58 24.90
C ASP A 9 2.62 9.08 24.70
N ILE A 10 3.33 9.94 25.44
CA ILE A 10 3.31 11.40 25.27
C ILE A 10 4.01 11.81 23.96
N SER A 11 5.09 11.12 23.56
CA SER A 11 5.82 11.38 22.31
C SER A 11 4.96 11.15 21.06
N VAL A 12 4.34 9.97 20.94
CA VAL A 12 3.51 9.58 19.79
C VAL A 12 2.32 10.54 19.62
N ARG A 13 1.63 10.84 20.73
CA ARG A 13 0.49 11.78 20.70
C ARG A 13 0.92 13.19 20.37
N HIS A 14 2.03 13.68 20.91
CA HIS A 14 2.51 15.03 20.65
C HIS A 14 2.96 15.22 19.19
N GLU A 15 3.55 14.19 18.59
CA GLU A 15 4.00 14.22 17.20
C GLU A 15 2.81 14.20 16.21
N LEU A 16 1.79 13.37 16.49
CA LEU A 16 0.53 13.34 15.75
C LEU A 16 -0.31 14.61 15.95
N LEU A 17 -0.28 15.25 17.13
CA LEU A 17 -1.04 16.45 17.47
C LEU A 17 -0.29 17.77 17.21
N SER A 18 0.88 17.71 16.58
CA SER A 18 1.64 18.91 16.18
C SER A 18 0.82 19.82 15.24
N ARG A 19 1.20 21.11 15.12
CA ARG A 19 0.47 22.18 14.39
C ARG A 19 0.08 21.84 12.94
N ASN A 20 0.71 20.85 12.32
CA ASN A 20 0.42 20.40 10.95
C ASN A 20 -0.73 19.38 10.86
N SER A 21 -1.22 18.85 11.99
CA SER A 21 -2.25 17.80 12.04
C SER A 21 -3.54 18.11 11.28
N ILE A 22 -3.97 19.38 11.24
CA ILE A 22 -5.18 19.79 10.51
C ILE A 22 -4.99 19.69 9.00
N LEU A 23 -3.85 20.17 8.49
CA LEU A 23 -3.53 20.08 7.06
C LEU A 23 -3.41 18.62 6.65
N ASP A 24 -2.77 17.81 7.49
CA ASP A 24 -2.55 16.40 7.23
C ASP A 24 -3.89 15.64 7.18
N PHE A 25 -4.81 15.96 8.10
CA PHE A 25 -6.17 15.44 8.07
C PHE A 25 -6.97 15.92 6.85
N ALA A 26 -6.83 17.19 6.46
CA ALA A 26 -7.47 17.73 5.27
C ALA A 26 -6.99 17.04 3.99
N VAL A 27 -5.68 16.76 3.87
CA VAL A 27 -5.11 16.01 2.74
C VAL A 27 -5.65 14.59 2.69
N LEU A 28 -5.67 13.88 3.84
CA LEU A 28 -6.22 12.53 3.90
C LEU A 28 -7.70 12.50 3.54
N LEU A 29 -8.48 13.49 3.97
CA LEU A 29 -9.92 13.58 3.67
C LEU A 29 -10.25 14.14 2.28
N ALA A 30 -9.30 14.79 1.59
CA ALA A 30 -9.56 15.34 0.27
C ALA A 30 -10.01 14.26 -0.73
N VAL A 31 -9.33 13.11 -0.75
CA VAL A 31 -9.67 11.99 -1.65
C VAL A 31 -11.07 11.42 -1.39
N PRO A 32 -11.47 11.01 -0.16
CA PRO A 32 -12.80 10.48 0.07
C PRO A 32 -13.90 11.51 -0.21
N VAL A 33 -13.66 12.80 0.06
CA VAL A 33 -14.60 13.87 -0.30
C VAL A 33 -14.78 13.97 -1.82
N VAL A 34 -13.68 13.97 -2.58
CA VAL A 34 -13.73 14.01 -4.05
C VAL A 34 -14.44 12.78 -4.62
N LEU A 35 -14.10 11.57 -4.15
CA LEU A 35 -14.76 10.33 -4.57
C LEU A 35 -16.27 10.37 -4.26
N PHE A 36 -16.65 10.88 -3.09
CA PHE A 36 -18.06 11.02 -2.71
C PHE A 36 -18.81 12.00 -3.63
N ILE A 37 -18.21 13.15 -3.95
CA ILE A 37 -18.79 14.14 -4.87
C ILE A 37 -19.00 13.54 -6.27
N ILE A 38 -18.00 12.80 -6.78
CA ILE A 38 -18.06 12.15 -8.09
C ILE A 38 -19.12 11.05 -8.11
N TYR A 39 -19.23 10.26 -7.04
CA TYR A 39 -20.19 9.16 -6.96
C TYR A 39 -21.65 9.60 -7.05
N HIS A 40 -21.97 10.78 -6.51
CA HIS A 40 -23.32 11.36 -6.50
C HIS A 40 -23.72 12.02 -7.84
N GLN A 41 -22.84 12.02 -8.83
CA GLN A 41 -23.20 12.48 -10.18
C GLN A 41 -24.14 11.49 -10.88
N PRO A 42 -24.95 11.96 -11.86
CA PRO A 42 -25.80 11.09 -12.67
C PRO A 42 -25.00 9.92 -13.28
N GLU A 43 -25.61 8.74 -13.37
CA GLU A 43 -24.94 7.54 -13.87
C GLU A 43 -24.43 7.72 -15.30
N GLU A 44 -25.18 8.42 -16.15
CA GLU A 44 -24.78 8.75 -17.52
C GLU A 44 -23.45 9.53 -17.56
N LEU A 45 -23.31 10.55 -16.69
CA LEU A 45 -22.08 11.31 -16.56
C LEU A 45 -20.93 10.42 -16.07
N LYS A 46 -21.17 9.57 -15.07
CA LYS A 46 -20.15 8.64 -14.56
C LYS A 46 -19.66 7.68 -15.65
N ARG A 47 -20.58 7.11 -16.43
CA ARG A 47 -20.27 6.18 -17.53
C ARG A 47 -19.45 6.83 -18.64
N ALA A 48 -19.73 8.09 -18.97
CA ALA A 48 -18.95 8.85 -19.94
C ALA A 48 -17.46 9.02 -19.57
N TYR A 49 -17.11 8.91 -18.28
CA TYR A 49 -15.73 9.02 -17.78
C TYR A 49 -15.08 7.67 -17.41
N THR A 50 -15.70 6.55 -17.81
CA THR A 50 -15.10 5.20 -17.71
C THR A 50 -14.12 4.95 -18.85
N PHE A 51 -13.16 4.05 -18.65
CA PHE A 51 -12.10 3.79 -19.63
C PHE A 51 -12.45 2.60 -20.52
N TYR A 52 -12.79 2.84 -21.79
CA TYR A 52 -13.04 1.78 -22.75
C TYR A 52 -11.73 1.31 -23.40
N TYR A 53 -11.36 0.04 -23.22
CA TYR A 53 -10.02 -0.45 -23.65
C TYR A 53 -9.85 -0.52 -25.18
N LEU A 54 -10.94 -0.57 -25.95
CA LEU A 54 -10.89 -0.59 -27.42
C LEU A 54 -10.82 0.82 -28.02
N GLU A 55 -11.25 1.84 -27.30
CA GLU A 55 -11.19 3.25 -27.73
C GLU A 55 -10.65 4.11 -26.58
N PRO A 56 -9.34 4.01 -26.28
CA PRO A 56 -8.75 4.68 -25.13
C PRO A 56 -8.63 6.18 -25.34
N GLU A 57 -9.09 6.96 -24.35
CA GLU A 57 -8.91 8.40 -24.31
C GLU A 57 -8.03 8.83 -23.13
N ILE A 58 -7.29 9.92 -23.27
CA ILE A 58 -6.39 10.43 -22.22
C ILE A 58 -7.18 10.86 -20.98
N VAL A 59 -8.34 11.50 -21.18
CA VAL A 59 -9.19 11.96 -20.08
C VAL A 59 -9.71 10.77 -19.29
N THR A 60 -10.24 9.76 -19.98
CA THR A 60 -10.76 8.55 -19.34
C THR A 60 -9.65 7.69 -18.73
N ALA A 61 -8.42 7.73 -19.25
CA ALA A 61 -7.26 7.07 -18.65
C ALA A 61 -6.98 7.58 -17.23
N PHE A 62 -7.26 8.85 -16.94
CA PHE A 62 -7.19 9.41 -15.60
C PHE A 62 -8.49 9.21 -14.80
N SER A 63 -9.61 9.69 -15.35
CA SER A 63 -10.86 9.84 -14.59
C SER A 63 -11.44 8.51 -14.13
N ASN A 64 -11.24 7.43 -14.89
CA ASN A 64 -11.86 6.13 -14.59
C ASN A 64 -11.51 5.62 -13.19
N HIS A 65 -10.31 5.93 -12.67
CA HIS A 65 -9.86 5.53 -11.34
C HIS A 65 -10.70 6.18 -10.22
N PHE A 66 -11.45 7.24 -10.51
CA PHE A 66 -12.30 7.95 -9.55
C PHE A 66 -13.79 7.65 -9.74
N ILE A 67 -14.16 6.86 -10.75
CA ILE A 67 -15.55 6.53 -11.05
C ILE A 67 -16.00 5.27 -10.31
N HIS A 68 -17.18 5.35 -9.66
CA HIS A 68 -17.86 4.22 -9.05
C HIS A 68 -19.33 4.19 -9.44
N ILE A 69 -19.80 3.03 -9.93
CA ILE A 69 -21.19 2.84 -10.35
C ILE A 69 -22.05 2.38 -9.16
N THR A 70 -21.54 1.46 -8.34
CA THR A 70 -22.32 0.84 -7.25
C THR A 70 -21.86 1.30 -5.86
N THR A 71 -22.78 1.34 -4.90
CA THR A 71 -22.50 1.68 -3.50
C THR A 71 -21.47 0.75 -2.88
N ALA A 72 -21.56 -0.55 -3.15
CA ALA A 72 -20.62 -1.55 -2.64
C ALA A 72 -19.19 -1.28 -3.14
N HIS A 73 -19.05 -0.87 -4.40
CA HIS A 73 -17.73 -0.60 -4.99
C HIS A 73 -17.09 0.68 -4.43
N ILE A 74 -17.84 1.75 -4.22
CA ILE A 74 -17.28 2.94 -3.55
C ILE A 74 -16.97 2.67 -2.08
N ALA A 75 -17.86 1.97 -1.36
CA ALA A 75 -17.67 1.67 0.05
C ALA A 75 -16.39 0.86 0.29
N SER A 76 -16.16 -0.21 -0.48
CA SER A 76 -14.94 -1.02 -0.35
C SER A 76 -13.68 -0.22 -0.66
N ASN A 77 -13.72 0.67 -1.67
CA ASN A 77 -12.58 1.51 -2.00
C ASN A 77 -12.30 2.60 -0.96
N LEU A 78 -13.34 3.22 -0.38
CA LEU A 78 -13.18 4.22 0.67
C LEU A 78 -12.60 3.60 1.94
N ILE A 79 -13.09 2.42 2.34
CA ILE A 79 -12.54 1.68 3.48
C ILE A 79 -11.08 1.32 3.21
N GLY A 80 -10.78 0.80 2.01
CA GLY A 80 -9.42 0.49 1.59
C GLY A 80 -8.49 1.71 1.66
N TYR A 81 -8.92 2.84 1.10
CA TYR A 81 -8.16 4.07 1.11
C TYR A 81 -7.90 4.56 2.54
N LEU A 82 -8.95 4.67 3.36
CA LEU A 82 -8.84 5.19 4.72
C LEU A 82 -7.90 4.33 5.57
N LEU A 83 -7.97 2.99 5.44
CA LEU A 83 -7.07 2.10 6.15
C LEU A 83 -5.62 2.25 5.66
N LEU A 84 -5.39 2.09 4.35
CA LEU A 84 -4.04 2.05 3.80
C LEU A 84 -3.33 3.41 3.88
N ALA A 85 -4.02 4.49 3.52
CA ALA A 85 -3.44 5.84 3.57
C ALA A 85 -3.18 6.29 5.01
N SER A 86 -4.12 6.08 5.93
CA SER A 86 -3.95 6.54 7.32
C SER A 86 -2.85 5.76 8.04
N VAL A 87 -2.80 4.42 7.86
CA VAL A 87 -1.76 3.60 8.48
C VAL A 87 -0.39 3.94 7.91
N SER A 88 -0.26 4.04 6.58
CA SER A 88 1.01 4.43 5.95
C SER A 88 1.45 5.84 6.38
N TYR A 89 0.52 6.79 6.51
CA TYR A 89 0.80 8.13 7.01
C TYR A 89 1.32 8.09 8.46
N VAL A 90 0.66 7.34 9.35
CA VAL A 90 1.11 7.18 10.75
C VAL A 90 2.51 6.58 10.81
N LEU A 91 2.78 5.51 10.06
CA LEU A 91 4.11 4.89 9.99
C LEU A 91 5.17 5.88 9.51
N CYS A 92 4.87 6.64 8.45
CA CYS A 92 5.77 7.65 7.92
C CYS A 92 6.02 8.79 8.92
N VAL A 93 4.99 9.34 9.55
CA VAL A 93 5.14 10.42 10.54
C VAL A 93 5.95 9.98 11.73
N LEU A 94 5.66 8.80 12.29
CA LEU A 94 6.43 8.25 13.41
C LEU A 94 7.87 7.90 13.02
N SER A 95 8.17 7.77 11.73
CA SER A 95 9.53 7.54 11.22
C SER A 95 10.21 8.83 10.77
N GLY A 96 9.60 10.00 10.98
CA GLY A 96 10.13 11.28 10.48
C GLY A 96 10.06 11.46 8.96
N ARG A 97 9.38 10.57 8.24
CA ARG A 97 9.29 10.51 6.76
C ARG A 97 7.99 11.07 6.20
N ARG A 98 7.56 12.23 6.71
CA ARG A 98 6.27 12.80 6.34
C ARG A 98 6.24 13.23 4.87
N GLN A 99 7.32 13.81 4.35
CA GLN A 99 7.35 14.25 2.95
C GLN A 99 7.31 13.06 2.00
N PHE A 100 7.98 11.96 2.36
CA PHE A 100 7.93 10.71 1.60
C PHE A 100 6.50 10.22 1.38
N PHE A 101 5.65 10.25 2.42
CA PHE A 101 4.23 9.92 2.28
C PHE A 101 3.53 10.83 1.26
N TYR A 102 3.73 12.15 1.32
CA TYR A 102 3.07 13.08 0.41
C TYR A 102 3.54 12.95 -1.03
N VAL A 103 4.84 12.76 -1.26
CA VAL A 103 5.39 12.52 -2.60
C VAL A 103 4.78 11.26 -3.20
N CYS A 104 4.70 10.17 -2.43
CA CYS A 104 4.07 8.94 -2.88
C CYS A 104 2.58 9.14 -3.15
N LEU A 105 1.83 9.75 -2.22
CA LEU A 105 0.38 9.98 -2.36
C LEU A 105 0.07 10.83 -3.59
N ILE A 106 0.77 11.94 -3.80
CA ILE A 106 0.60 12.81 -4.97
C ILE A 106 0.92 12.03 -6.26
N THR A 107 2.01 11.27 -6.27
CA THR A 107 2.37 10.43 -7.42
C THR A 107 1.28 9.41 -7.73
N PHE A 108 0.71 8.76 -6.72
CA PHE A 108 -0.33 7.76 -6.91
C PHE A 108 -1.66 8.38 -7.33
N ILE A 109 -2.00 9.57 -6.87
CA ILE A 109 -3.26 10.23 -7.26
C ILE A 109 -3.16 10.84 -8.66
N PHE A 110 -2.01 11.39 -9.06
CA PHE A 110 -1.90 12.19 -10.27
C PHE A 110 -1.14 11.52 -11.43
N VAL A 111 -0.23 10.60 -11.14
CA VAL A 111 0.61 9.95 -12.17
C VAL A 111 0.16 8.52 -12.44
N PHE A 112 -0.09 7.75 -11.38
CA PHE A 112 -0.46 6.34 -11.51
C PHE A 112 -1.73 6.08 -12.33
N PRO A 113 -2.78 6.91 -12.32
CA PRO A 113 -3.95 6.68 -13.17
C PRO A 113 -3.59 6.48 -14.64
N PHE A 114 -2.71 7.33 -15.18
CA PHE A 114 -2.23 7.23 -16.55
C PHE A 114 -1.39 5.97 -16.78
N VAL A 115 -0.44 5.69 -15.88
CA VAL A 115 0.47 4.55 -16.01
C VAL A 115 -0.31 3.23 -15.94
N LEU A 116 -1.23 3.10 -14.98
CA LEU A 116 -2.05 1.91 -14.80
C LEU A 116 -2.98 1.70 -16.00
N SER A 117 -3.66 2.75 -16.47
CA SER A 117 -4.52 2.64 -17.66
C SER A 117 -3.72 2.25 -18.90
N ALA A 118 -2.55 2.86 -19.12
CA ALA A 118 -1.69 2.56 -20.26
C ALA A 118 -1.14 1.13 -20.23
N LEU A 119 -0.61 0.67 -19.10
CA LEU A 119 -0.12 -0.71 -18.97
C LEU A 119 -1.25 -1.74 -19.11
N ASN A 120 -2.46 -1.38 -18.72
CA ASN A 120 -3.61 -2.25 -18.85
C ASN A 120 -4.10 -2.44 -20.30
N LEU A 121 -3.70 -1.54 -21.22
CA LEU A 121 -3.90 -1.72 -22.67
C LEU A 121 -3.07 -2.86 -23.25
N ALA A 122 -2.05 -3.36 -22.54
CA ALA A 122 -1.27 -4.53 -22.96
C ALA A 122 -2.12 -5.81 -23.04
N LEU A 123 -3.35 -5.79 -22.52
CA LEU A 123 -4.32 -6.87 -22.57
C LEU A 123 -5.60 -6.39 -23.29
N PRO A 124 -5.62 -6.30 -24.64
CA PRO A 124 -6.75 -5.76 -25.41
C PRO A 124 -8.02 -6.59 -25.22
N ARG A 125 -9.16 -5.92 -25.01
CA ARG A 125 -10.45 -6.59 -24.74
C ARG A 125 -11.62 -5.60 -24.78
N ASP A 126 -12.81 -6.13 -24.97
CA ASP A 126 -14.07 -5.40 -24.89
C ASP A 126 -14.52 -5.30 -23.43
N ALA A 127 -13.98 -4.32 -22.70
CA ALA A 127 -14.33 -4.07 -21.30
C ALA A 127 -14.21 -2.58 -20.95
N ILE A 128 -14.77 -2.20 -19.81
CA ILE A 128 -14.63 -0.85 -19.25
C ILE A 128 -13.87 -0.90 -17.92
N GLY A 129 -12.86 -0.05 -17.78
CA GLY A 129 -12.17 0.20 -16.52
C GLY A 129 -12.88 1.28 -15.71
N TYR A 130 -13.04 1.05 -14.40
CA TYR A 130 -13.41 2.07 -13.44
C TYR A 130 -13.06 1.63 -12.00
N GLY A 131 -12.85 2.61 -11.13
CA GLY A 131 -12.69 2.42 -9.69
C GLY A 131 -11.28 2.65 -9.17
N PHE A 132 -11.25 2.97 -7.89
CA PHE A 132 -10.04 3.44 -7.19
C PHE A 132 -9.11 2.31 -6.72
N SER A 133 -9.45 1.07 -7.04
CA SER A 133 -8.81 -0.11 -6.44
C SER A 133 -7.35 -0.28 -6.86
N GLY A 134 -6.98 0.13 -8.08
CA GLY A 134 -5.58 0.23 -8.51
C GLY A 134 -4.76 1.22 -7.66
N ILE A 135 -5.35 2.34 -7.26
CA ILE A 135 -4.71 3.33 -6.38
C ILE A 135 -4.66 2.82 -4.93
N ASN A 136 -5.68 2.11 -4.45
CA ASN A 136 -5.60 1.40 -3.17
C ASN A 136 -4.46 0.38 -3.18
N MET A 137 -4.24 -0.31 -4.29
CA MET A 137 -3.10 -1.21 -4.41
C MET A 137 -1.75 -0.48 -4.45
N ALA A 138 -1.71 0.72 -5.00
CA ALA A 138 -0.55 1.58 -4.86
C ALA A 138 -0.28 1.96 -3.39
N LEU A 139 -1.33 2.33 -2.64
CA LEU A 139 -1.21 2.60 -1.20
C LEU A 139 -0.81 1.36 -0.39
N TYR A 140 -1.20 0.15 -0.82
CA TYR A 140 -0.72 -1.09 -0.21
C TYR A 140 0.77 -1.34 -0.48
N GLY A 141 1.28 -0.99 -1.66
CA GLY A 141 2.72 -0.97 -1.93
C GLY A 141 3.47 0.01 -1.02
N LEU A 142 2.90 1.18 -0.77
CA LEU A 142 3.42 2.16 0.20
C LEU A 142 3.32 1.68 1.65
N LEU A 143 2.27 0.94 2.03
CA LEU A 143 2.17 0.32 3.35
C LEU A 143 3.37 -0.61 3.61
N ALA A 144 3.73 -1.44 2.62
CA ALA A 144 4.89 -2.32 2.75
C ALA A 144 6.19 -1.52 2.94
N MET A 145 6.41 -0.45 2.17
CA MET A 145 7.61 0.40 2.31
C MET A 145 7.64 1.18 3.62
N SER A 146 6.53 1.82 4.00
CA SER A 146 6.43 2.57 5.25
C SER A 146 6.56 1.67 6.48
N LEU A 147 6.09 0.42 6.42
CA LEU A 147 6.32 -0.58 7.46
C LEU A 147 7.80 -0.95 7.57
N ALA A 148 8.50 -1.16 6.45
CA ALA A 148 9.94 -1.43 6.47
C ALA A 148 10.72 -0.26 7.11
N ILE A 149 10.45 0.97 6.68
CA ILE A 149 11.06 2.19 7.23
C ILE A 149 10.76 2.28 8.73
N PHE A 150 9.52 2.11 9.16
CA PHE A 150 9.14 2.18 10.57
C PHE A 150 9.87 1.15 11.42
N VAL A 151 9.98 -0.10 10.96
CA VAL A 151 10.71 -1.14 11.69
C VAL A 151 12.21 -0.80 11.79
N ILE A 152 12.81 -0.25 10.74
CA ILE A 152 14.22 0.19 10.74
C ILE A 152 14.43 1.33 11.75
N GLU A 153 13.62 2.38 11.66
CA GLU A 153 13.84 3.62 12.42
C GLU A 153 13.41 3.49 13.90
N GLN A 154 12.32 2.76 14.18
CA GLN A 154 11.72 2.71 15.52
C GLN A 154 11.98 1.42 16.30
N ILE A 155 12.31 0.31 15.63
CA ILE A 155 12.41 -1.00 16.30
C ILE A 155 13.83 -1.56 16.24
N ASN A 156 14.45 -1.58 15.06
CA ASN A 156 15.76 -2.19 14.86
C ASN A 156 16.57 -1.50 13.76
N SER A 157 17.46 -0.60 14.19
CA SER A 157 18.35 0.16 13.30
C SER A 157 19.51 -0.65 12.70
N ASP A 158 19.71 -1.91 13.11
CA ASP A 158 20.64 -2.82 12.42
C ASP A 158 20.07 -3.26 11.05
N LEU A 159 18.75 -3.12 10.86
CA LEU A 159 18.10 -3.38 9.58
C LEU A 159 18.38 -2.27 8.59
N GLN A 160 18.37 -2.62 7.31
CA GLN A 160 18.65 -1.67 6.23
C GLN A 160 17.52 -1.68 5.22
N ILE A 161 17.31 -0.55 4.55
CA ILE A 161 16.26 -0.41 3.54
C ILE A 161 16.42 -1.42 2.38
N ARG A 162 17.64 -1.91 2.10
CA ARG A 162 17.91 -3.01 1.16
C ARG A 162 17.18 -4.32 1.49
N ASN A 163 16.68 -4.47 2.72
CA ASN A 163 15.92 -5.62 3.18
C ASN A 163 14.40 -5.45 2.94
N ALA A 164 13.92 -4.25 2.60
CA ALA A 164 12.50 -4.00 2.30
C ALA A 164 11.90 -4.94 1.23
N PRO A 165 12.63 -5.40 0.20
CA PRO A 165 12.10 -6.36 -0.77
C PRO A 165 11.56 -7.67 -0.16
N ILE A 166 11.91 -8.04 1.09
CA ILE A 166 11.29 -9.16 1.80
C ILE A 166 9.77 -9.01 1.80
N LEU A 167 9.26 -7.82 2.15
CA LEU A 167 7.82 -7.58 2.20
C LEU A 167 7.20 -7.68 0.81
N PHE A 168 7.87 -7.17 -0.22
CA PHE A 168 7.42 -7.33 -1.60
C PHE A 168 7.21 -8.80 -1.99
N PHE A 169 8.21 -9.65 -1.75
CA PHE A 169 8.12 -11.06 -2.12
C PHE A 169 7.14 -11.85 -1.25
N ILE A 170 6.96 -11.49 0.04
CA ILE A 170 5.91 -12.06 0.88
C ILE A 170 4.53 -11.74 0.29
N ALA A 171 4.24 -10.47 -0.03
CA ALA A 171 2.97 -10.08 -0.64
C ALA A 171 2.75 -10.77 -1.99
N MET A 172 3.76 -10.83 -2.85
CA MET A 172 3.69 -11.55 -4.13
C MET A 172 3.36 -13.03 -3.95
N GLY A 173 3.96 -13.69 -2.94
CA GLY A 173 3.67 -15.08 -2.61
C GLY A 173 2.22 -15.28 -2.14
N ILE A 174 1.71 -14.37 -1.30
CA ILE A 174 0.31 -14.38 -0.84
C ILE A 174 -0.63 -14.19 -2.03
N VAL A 175 -0.40 -13.17 -2.87
CA VAL A 175 -1.23 -12.88 -4.05
C VAL A 175 -1.23 -14.06 -5.02
N ALA A 176 -0.06 -14.65 -5.31
CA ALA A 176 0.03 -15.84 -6.16
C ALA A 176 -0.80 -17.02 -5.60
N PHE A 177 -0.79 -17.21 -4.28
CA PHE A 177 -1.55 -18.27 -3.62
C PHE A 177 -3.07 -18.07 -3.69
N ILE A 178 -3.56 -16.84 -3.49
CA ILE A 178 -5.01 -16.57 -3.37
C ILE A 178 -5.69 -16.18 -4.69
N ALA A 179 -4.96 -15.53 -5.60
CA ALA A 179 -5.53 -14.84 -6.75
C ALA A 179 -5.35 -15.62 -8.07
N VAL A 180 -4.37 -16.53 -8.14
CA VAL A 180 -4.04 -17.27 -9.36
C VAL A 180 -4.47 -18.73 -9.22
N PRO A 181 -5.18 -19.31 -10.20
CA PRO A 181 -5.53 -20.73 -10.19
C PRO A 181 -4.30 -21.62 -9.97
N PRO A 182 -4.41 -22.74 -9.22
CA PRO A 182 -3.30 -23.64 -9.00
C PRO A 182 -2.76 -24.20 -10.32
N SER A 183 -1.48 -23.95 -10.58
CA SER A 183 -0.77 -24.43 -11.78
C SER A 183 0.71 -24.61 -11.45
N ALA A 184 1.47 -25.28 -12.34
CA ALA A 184 2.93 -25.38 -12.20
C ALA A 184 3.60 -23.99 -12.17
N VAL A 185 3.05 -23.01 -12.90
CA VAL A 185 3.54 -21.63 -12.92
C VAL A 185 3.27 -20.95 -11.58
N THR A 186 2.08 -21.13 -11.01
CA THR A 186 1.71 -20.58 -9.70
C THR A 186 2.61 -21.16 -8.60
N LEU A 187 2.81 -22.48 -8.58
CA LEU A 187 3.71 -23.15 -7.64
C LEU A 187 5.16 -22.69 -7.80
N GLY A 188 5.65 -22.57 -9.03
CA GLY A 188 6.99 -22.06 -9.32
C GLY A 188 7.18 -20.62 -8.84
N THR A 189 6.17 -19.76 -9.04
CA THR A 189 6.18 -18.36 -8.59
C THR A 189 6.20 -18.27 -7.06
N MET A 190 5.37 -19.06 -6.38
CA MET A 190 5.36 -19.13 -4.91
C MET A 190 6.71 -19.63 -4.37
N ALA A 191 7.25 -20.71 -4.93
CA ALA A 191 8.55 -21.26 -4.53
C ALA A 191 9.68 -20.23 -4.71
N LEU A 192 9.65 -19.46 -5.81
CA LEU A 192 10.61 -18.38 -6.06
C LEU A 192 10.47 -17.26 -5.02
N CYS A 193 9.24 -16.82 -4.71
CA CYS A 193 9.00 -15.80 -3.68
C CYS A 193 9.52 -16.26 -2.31
N VAL A 194 9.27 -17.51 -1.93
CA VAL A 194 9.78 -18.11 -0.69
C VAL A 194 11.30 -18.18 -0.69
N ALA A 195 11.92 -18.63 -1.79
CA ALA A 195 13.38 -18.73 -1.90
C ALA A 195 14.06 -17.36 -1.78
N ILE A 196 13.56 -16.34 -2.48
CA ILE A 196 14.10 -14.98 -2.42
C ILE A 196 13.88 -14.36 -1.03
N SER A 197 12.68 -14.50 -0.46
CA SER A 197 12.40 -14.01 0.90
C SER A 197 13.33 -14.67 1.92
N SER A 198 13.53 -15.98 1.82
CA SER A 198 14.43 -16.75 2.71
C SER A 198 15.89 -16.30 2.56
N TYR A 199 16.32 -16.00 1.33
CA TYR A 199 17.66 -15.44 1.08
C TYR A 199 17.84 -14.09 1.77
N TYR A 200 16.88 -13.17 1.61
CA TYR A 200 16.95 -11.87 2.27
C TYR A 200 16.87 -11.98 3.79
N ILE A 201 16.00 -12.85 4.34
CA ILE A 201 15.91 -13.10 5.79
C ILE A 201 17.23 -13.65 6.32
N ARG A 202 17.84 -14.62 5.61
CA ARG A 202 19.16 -15.15 5.98
C ARG A 202 20.23 -14.05 5.95
N SER A 203 20.25 -13.24 4.90
CA SER A 203 21.17 -12.11 4.79
C SER A 203 20.94 -11.06 5.87
N MET A 204 19.70 -10.86 6.30
CA MET A 204 19.36 -9.96 7.40
C MET A 204 19.91 -10.51 8.71
N ILE A 205 19.58 -11.76 9.05
CA ILE A 205 20.03 -12.43 10.28
C ILE A 205 21.57 -12.47 10.37
N SER A 206 22.28 -12.65 9.25
CA SER A 206 23.75 -12.70 9.25
C SER A 206 24.42 -11.35 9.53
N HIS A 207 23.68 -10.24 9.40
CA HIS A 207 24.18 -8.87 9.61
C HIS A 207 23.52 -8.17 10.80
N THR A 208 22.54 -8.80 11.45
CA THR A 208 21.89 -8.28 12.66
C THR A 208 22.56 -8.87 13.90
N SER A 209 22.79 -8.04 14.90
CA SER A 209 23.34 -8.48 16.17
C SER A 209 22.39 -9.46 16.88
N VAL A 210 22.90 -10.50 17.53
CA VAL A 210 22.04 -11.40 18.33
C VAL A 210 21.35 -10.58 19.42
N PRO A 211 20.00 -10.60 19.50
CA PRO A 211 19.28 -9.76 20.45
C PRO A 211 19.64 -10.17 21.88
N THR A 212 20.17 -9.23 22.66
CA THR A 212 20.46 -9.46 24.07
C THR A 212 19.16 -9.44 24.89
N MET A 213 19.14 -10.06 26.08
CA MET A 213 17.99 -9.97 27.00
C MET A 213 17.61 -8.53 27.35
N ARG A 214 18.60 -7.61 27.34
CA ARG A 214 18.36 -6.18 27.52
C ARG A 214 17.66 -5.57 26.31
N SER A 215 18.05 -5.94 25.09
CA SER A 215 17.40 -5.54 23.85
C SER A 215 15.96 -6.04 23.77
N VAL A 216 15.69 -7.28 24.17
CA VAL A 216 14.34 -7.85 24.21
C VAL A 216 13.45 -7.12 25.23
N ARG A 217 13.94 -6.87 26.45
CA ARG A 217 13.20 -6.07 27.44
C ARG A 217 12.96 -4.64 27.00
N TRP A 218 13.94 -4.03 26.33
CA TRP A 218 13.80 -2.68 25.77
C TRP A 218 12.73 -2.67 24.66
N LEU A 219 12.74 -3.65 23.76
CA LEU A 219 11.71 -3.81 22.73
C LEU A 219 10.32 -3.92 23.37
N LEU A 220 10.15 -4.82 24.34
CA LEU A 220 8.88 -5.01 25.05
C LEU A 220 8.44 -3.76 25.84
N SER A 221 9.36 -2.86 26.19
CA SER A 221 9.03 -1.57 26.81
C SER A 221 8.54 -0.52 25.81
N GLN A 222 8.73 -0.73 24.49
CA GLN A 222 8.23 0.10 23.39
C GLN A 222 6.81 -0.30 22.96
N SER A 223 5.92 -0.60 23.91
CA SER A 223 4.57 -1.16 23.62
C SER A 223 3.84 -0.43 22.49
N PRO A 224 3.76 0.92 22.45
CA PRO A 224 3.00 1.60 21.39
C PRO A 224 3.58 1.37 19.98
N ALA A 225 4.90 1.33 19.83
CA ALA A 225 5.54 1.12 18.54
C ALA A 225 5.38 -0.33 18.06
N ILE A 226 5.47 -1.30 18.97
CA ILE A 226 5.20 -2.71 18.66
C ILE A 226 3.74 -2.90 18.26
N ASP A 227 2.80 -2.27 18.94
CA ASP A 227 1.37 -2.36 18.63
C ASP A 227 1.07 -1.80 17.23
N VAL A 228 1.66 -0.64 16.88
CA VAL A 228 1.57 -0.04 15.54
C VAL A 228 2.18 -0.95 14.47
N ALA A 229 3.37 -1.51 14.71
CA ALA A 229 3.99 -2.44 13.78
C ALA A 229 3.17 -3.73 13.61
N ALA A 230 2.65 -4.30 14.70
CA ALA A 230 1.85 -5.52 14.67
C ALA A 230 0.54 -5.30 13.91
N PHE A 231 -0.17 -4.20 14.17
CA PHE A 231 -1.39 -3.84 13.44
C PHE A 231 -1.10 -3.62 11.95
N SER A 232 -0.04 -2.88 11.63
CA SER A 232 0.35 -2.59 10.26
C SER A 232 0.79 -3.84 9.51
N PHE A 233 1.50 -4.75 10.16
CA PHE A 233 1.88 -6.04 9.62
C PHE A 233 0.67 -6.95 9.41
N ALA A 234 -0.28 -6.98 10.35
CA ALA A 234 -1.53 -7.71 10.18
C ALA A 234 -2.33 -7.16 9.00
N LEU A 235 -2.48 -5.84 8.89
CA LEU A 235 -3.10 -5.20 7.73
C LEU A 235 -2.36 -5.58 6.44
N PHE A 236 -1.03 -5.54 6.44
CA PHE A 236 -0.22 -5.94 5.30
C PHE A 236 -0.47 -7.40 4.89
N VAL A 237 -0.54 -8.34 5.83
CA VAL A 237 -0.77 -9.77 5.53
C VAL A 237 -2.21 -10.05 5.09
N PHE A 238 -3.21 -9.41 5.72
CA PHE A 238 -4.61 -9.74 5.52
C PHE A 238 -5.31 -8.93 4.42
N TYR A 239 -4.82 -7.73 4.08
CA TYR A 239 -5.44 -6.90 3.04
C TYR A 239 -5.55 -7.60 1.65
N PRO A 240 -4.55 -8.38 1.19
CA PRO A 240 -4.66 -9.11 -0.08
C PRO A 240 -5.90 -10.02 -0.18
N PHE A 241 -6.36 -10.62 0.93
CA PHE A 241 -7.53 -11.49 0.94
C PHE A 241 -8.85 -10.74 0.66
N VAL A 242 -8.86 -9.43 0.87
CA VAL A 242 -10.00 -8.55 0.53
C VAL A 242 -9.80 -7.93 -0.85
N ALA A 243 -8.56 -7.55 -1.18
CA ALA A 243 -8.24 -6.87 -2.42
C ALA A 243 -8.31 -7.79 -3.64
N PHE A 244 -7.90 -9.05 -3.51
CA PHE A 244 -7.88 -10.04 -4.58
C PHE A 244 -8.97 -11.09 -4.35
N PRO A 245 -10.23 -10.82 -4.71
CA PRO A 245 -11.28 -11.83 -4.63
C PRO A 245 -10.94 -13.00 -5.56
N GLY A 246 -11.16 -14.23 -5.09
CA GLY A 246 -10.95 -15.45 -5.88
C GLY A 246 -11.75 -15.40 -7.19
N VAL A 247 -11.16 -15.99 -8.23
CA VAL A 247 -11.63 -15.91 -9.63
C VAL A 247 -13.13 -16.18 -9.76
N SER A 248 -13.92 -15.14 -10.05
CA SER A 248 -15.24 -15.31 -10.67
C SER A 248 -15.05 -15.53 -12.18
N GLN A 249 -15.82 -16.45 -12.76
CA GLN A 249 -15.70 -16.82 -14.19
C GLN A 249 -16.19 -15.66 -15.08
N GLY A 250 -15.32 -14.69 -15.38
CA GLY A 250 -15.62 -13.55 -16.25
C GLY A 250 -14.38 -12.70 -16.55
N GLY A 251 -14.35 -12.05 -17.71
CA GLY A 251 -13.24 -11.19 -18.15
C GLY A 251 -12.95 -10.05 -17.19
N ASP A 252 -13.97 -9.43 -16.60
CA ASP A 252 -13.86 -8.30 -15.66
C ASP A 252 -13.09 -8.64 -14.37
N ALA A 253 -13.13 -9.90 -13.92
CA ALA A 253 -12.40 -10.32 -12.73
C ALA A 253 -10.89 -10.27 -12.97
N ILE A 254 -10.42 -10.85 -14.08
CA ILE A 254 -8.99 -10.91 -14.44
C ILE A 254 -8.39 -9.49 -14.58
N ILE A 255 -9.19 -8.55 -15.09
CA ILE A 255 -8.80 -7.14 -15.27
C ILE A 255 -8.49 -6.48 -13.94
N ASN A 256 -9.39 -6.67 -12.97
CA ASN A 256 -9.22 -6.09 -11.65
C ASN A 256 -7.99 -6.68 -10.96
N LEU A 257 -7.77 -8.00 -11.05
CA LEU A 257 -6.57 -8.64 -10.51
C LEU A 257 -5.27 -8.09 -11.13
N TYR A 258 -5.24 -7.87 -12.45
CA TYR A 258 -4.05 -7.36 -13.14
C TYR A 258 -3.73 -5.91 -12.75
N VAL A 259 -4.73 -5.02 -12.73
CA VAL A 259 -4.56 -3.62 -12.30
C VAL A 259 -4.14 -3.56 -10.83
N HIS A 260 -4.68 -4.46 -10.00
CA HIS A 260 -4.30 -4.53 -8.59
C HIS A 260 -2.84 -4.90 -8.41
N LEU A 261 -2.40 -5.95 -9.12
CA LEU A 261 -1.01 -6.36 -9.11
C LEU A 261 -0.08 -5.24 -9.60
N LEU A 262 -0.43 -4.58 -10.71
CA LEU A 262 0.33 -3.45 -11.24
C LEU A 262 0.42 -2.29 -10.23
N GLY A 263 -0.70 -1.92 -9.61
CA GLY A 263 -0.75 -0.88 -8.58
C GLY A 263 0.23 -1.16 -7.44
N PHE A 264 0.17 -2.37 -6.89
CA PHE A 264 1.09 -2.81 -5.84
C PHE A 264 2.55 -2.78 -6.31
N CYS A 265 2.86 -3.42 -7.43
CA CYS A 265 4.24 -3.58 -7.87
C CYS A 265 4.90 -2.24 -8.21
N LEU A 266 4.21 -1.39 -8.97
CA LEU A 266 4.73 -0.08 -9.37
C LEU A 266 4.92 0.84 -8.16
N ALA A 267 3.98 0.83 -7.22
CA ALA A 267 4.09 1.65 -6.03
C ALA A 267 5.24 1.22 -5.13
N PHE A 268 5.37 -0.08 -4.87
CA PHE A 268 6.50 -0.57 -4.07
C PHE A 268 7.84 -0.21 -4.72
N ILE A 269 7.99 -0.47 -6.02
CA ILE A 269 9.25 -0.20 -6.75
C ILE A 269 9.54 1.31 -6.77
N SER A 270 8.56 2.15 -7.10
CA SER A 270 8.76 3.61 -7.13
C SER A 270 9.07 4.17 -5.75
N ALA A 271 8.36 3.74 -4.70
CA ALA A 271 8.62 4.13 -3.32
C ALA A 271 10.02 3.69 -2.85
N TYR A 272 10.45 2.47 -3.20
CA TYR A 272 11.80 1.98 -2.93
C TYR A 272 12.86 2.82 -3.64
N VAL A 273 12.62 3.19 -4.90
CA VAL A 273 13.52 4.04 -5.69
C VAL A 273 13.57 5.48 -5.14
N PHE A 274 12.44 6.06 -4.76
CA PHE A 274 12.39 7.38 -4.14
C PHE A 274 13.20 7.42 -2.85
N GLU A 275 13.08 6.39 -2.02
CA GLU A 275 13.84 6.32 -0.77
C GLU A 275 15.35 6.14 -1.00
N GLN A 276 15.73 5.30 -1.97
CA GLN A 276 17.14 5.02 -2.26
C GLN A 276 17.87 6.13 -3.02
N LEU A 277 17.18 6.83 -3.92
CA LEU A 277 17.82 7.79 -4.83
C LEU A 277 17.58 9.25 -4.46
N LEU A 278 16.43 9.56 -3.85
CA LEU A 278 16.01 10.95 -3.63
C LEU A 278 16.08 11.36 -2.16
N HIS A 279 16.31 10.41 -1.23
CA HIS A 279 16.39 10.66 0.22
C HIS A 279 15.32 11.66 0.69
N VAL A 280 14.06 11.37 0.34
CA VAL A 280 12.95 12.26 0.68
C VAL A 280 12.73 12.17 2.18
N ASP A 281 13.10 13.23 2.91
CA ASP A 281 12.90 13.39 4.35
C ASP A 281 11.49 13.91 4.67
#